data_AF-A0A7S1R835-F1
#
_entry.id   AF-A0A7S1R835-F1
#
_cell.length_a   1.000
_cell.length_b   1.000
_cell.length_c   1.000
_cell.angle_alpha   90.00
_cell.angle_beta   90.00
_cell.angle_gamma   90.00
#
_symmetry.space_group_name_H-M   'P 1'
#
loop_
_entity.id
_entity.type
_entity.pdbx_description
1 polymer ?
#
loop_
_entity_poly.entity_id
_entity_poly.type
_entity_poly.pdbx_seq_one_letter_code
_entity_poly.pdbx_strand_id
1 'polypeptide(L)'
;DRLAGMVESGSLAGGPPVGAEISAADFLGGGLYAWVWRHGEEYRRCTTSGPMPDLCERQDWFKYWNISGTGFLSRGEVLRAVLWTYEVSSLDAQRVADMRERVDRLWDGAAAERRRHAGHSNPNAVTLSEFSDVGGFGDLLEEAFGMDLSK
;
A
#
# COMPACT_ATOMS: atom_id res chain seq x y z
N ASP A 1 17.01 20.37 -41.85
CA ASP A 1 15.60 20.07 -42.18
C ASP A 1 15.39 18.56 -42.21
N ARG A 2 15.24 17.95 -41.03
CA ARG A 2 14.88 16.53 -40.75
C ARG A 2 15.19 16.24 -39.28
N LEU A 3 14.31 16.65 -38.36
CA LEU A 3 14.23 16.18 -36.97
C LEU A 3 12.94 16.72 -36.31
N ALA A 4 11.82 16.64 -37.03
CA ALA A 4 10.50 17.02 -36.53
C ALA A 4 9.49 15.99 -37.05
N GLY A 5 9.40 14.84 -36.39
CA GLY A 5 8.48 13.78 -36.82
C GLY A 5 8.65 12.50 -36.03
N MET A 6 8.42 12.55 -34.72
CA MET A 6 8.25 11.32 -33.93
C MET A 6 7.59 11.55 -32.55
N VAL A 7 6.68 12.51 -32.45
CA VAL A 7 5.84 12.69 -31.24
C VAL A 7 4.37 12.80 -31.63
N GLU A 8 3.88 11.83 -32.41
CA GLU A 8 2.43 11.62 -32.55
C GLU A 8 2.21 10.14 -32.82
N SER A 9 1.81 9.39 -31.79
CA SER A 9 0.88 8.26 -31.87
C SER A 9 0.89 7.52 -30.54
N GLY A 10 0.06 8.00 -29.62
CA GLY A 10 -0.18 7.39 -28.32
C GLY A 10 -1.46 7.95 -27.71
N SER A 11 -2.54 7.94 -28.50
CA SER A 11 -3.88 8.28 -28.05
C SER A 11 -4.34 7.23 -27.03
N LEU A 12 -4.08 7.49 -25.74
CA LEU A 12 -4.79 6.85 -24.65
C LEU A 12 -6.14 7.56 -24.53
N ALA A 13 -7.17 6.85 -24.97
CA ALA A 13 -8.54 7.32 -25.03
C ALA A 13 -8.99 8.01 -23.72
N GLY A 14 -9.36 9.29 -23.83
CA GLY A 14 -10.28 9.96 -22.89
C GLY A 14 -9.67 10.75 -21.72
N GLY A 15 -8.35 10.93 -21.65
CA GLY A 15 -7.75 11.84 -20.65
C GLY A 15 -7.87 13.32 -21.07
N PRO A 16 -8.14 14.26 -20.14
CA PRO A 16 -8.01 15.68 -20.45
C PRO A 16 -6.57 15.98 -20.92
N PRO A 17 -6.39 16.94 -21.85
CA PRO A 17 -5.08 17.26 -22.39
C PRO A 17 -4.10 17.64 -21.28
N VAL A 18 -2.86 17.16 -21.39
CA VAL A 18 -1.77 17.51 -20.49
C VAL A 18 -1.57 19.03 -20.55
N GLY A 19 -1.90 19.74 -19.47
CA GLY A 19 -1.93 21.21 -19.40
C GLY A 19 -3.30 21.83 -19.10
N ALA A 20 -4.33 21.03 -18.83
CA ALA A 20 -5.62 21.55 -18.40
C ALA A 20 -5.54 22.19 -17.00
N GLU A 21 -5.97 23.46 -16.90
CA GLU A 21 -6.17 24.15 -15.62
C GLU A 21 -7.31 23.49 -14.84
N ILE A 22 -7.09 23.20 -13.56
CA ILE A 22 -8.13 22.64 -12.69
C ILE A 22 -8.88 23.80 -12.02
N SER A 23 -10.21 23.78 -12.01
CA SER A 23 -10.96 24.79 -11.26
C SER A 23 -10.77 24.62 -9.75
N ALA A 24 -10.87 25.70 -8.98
CA ALA A 24 -10.81 25.62 -7.52
C ALA A 24 -11.93 24.73 -6.94
N ALA A 25 -13.10 24.71 -7.58
CA ALA A 25 -14.21 23.85 -7.18
C ALA A 25 -13.90 22.36 -7.42
N ASP A 26 -13.27 22.00 -8.54
CA ASP A 26 -12.86 20.62 -8.84
C ASP A 26 -11.71 20.16 -7.95
N PHE A 27 -10.79 21.07 -7.62
CA PHE A 27 -9.72 20.81 -6.66
C PHE A 27 -10.28 20.45 -5.27
N LEU A 28 -11.20 21.28 -4.76
CA LEU A 28 -11.76 21.16 -3.42
C LEU A 28 -12.89 20.12 -3.32
N GLY A 29 -13.59 19.86 -4.43
CA GLY A 29 -14.87 19.12 -4.48
C GLY A 29 -14.80 17.62 -4.23
N GLY A 30 -13.62 17.04 -3.99
CA GLY A 30 -13.52 15.66 -3.48
C GLY A 30 -12.52 14.75 -4.17
N GLY A 31 -11.74 15.25 -5.12
CA GLY A 31 -10.70 14.47 -5.79
C GLY A 31 -9.30 14.79 -5.25
N LEU A 32 -8.70 15.83 -5.81
CA LEU A 32 -7.27 16.09 -5.66
C LEU A 32 -6.90 16.69 -4.30
N TYR A 33 -7.64 17.68 -3.78
CA TYR A 33 -7.32 18.25 -2.46
C TYR A 33 -7.46 17.22 -1.33
N ALA A 34 -8.56 16.45 -1.33
CA ALA A 34 -8.77 15.39 -0.35
C ALA A 34 -7.74 14.26 -0.49
N TRP A 35 -7.25 14.01 -1.70
CA TRP A 35 -6.14 13.08 -1.95
C TRP A 35 -4.82 13.64 -1.40
N VAL A 36 -4.45 14.88 -1.74
CA VAL A 36 -3.24 15.59 -1.28
C VAL A 36 -3.23 15.71 0.24
N TRP A 37 -4.36 16.03 0.87
CA TRP A 37 -4.45 16.11 2.33
C TRP A 37 -4.17 14.74 2.98
N ARG A 38 -4.87 13.69 2.55
CA ARG A 38 -4.67 12.32 3.06
C ARG A 38 -3.25 11.81 2.82
N HIS A 39 -2.71 12.05 1.64
CA HIS A 39 -1.36 11.60 1.29
C HIS A 39 -0.28 12.50 1.90
N GLY A 40 -0.60 13.74 2.26
CA GLY A 40 0.29 14.65 2.95
C GLY A 40 0.53 14.26 4.41
N GLU A 41 -0.50 13.74 5.10
CA GLU A 41 -0.32 13.15 6.44
C GLU A 41 0.51 11.88 6.40
N GLU A 42 0.25 11.02 5.42
CA GLU A 42 1.00 9.80 5.15
C GLU A 42 2.48 10.11 4.83
N TYR A 43 2.73 11.04 3.91
CA TYR A 43 4.07 11.49 3.56
C TYR A 43 4.80 12.08 4.75
N ARG A 44 4.15 12.95 5.55
CA ARG A 44 4.74 13.47 6.79
C ARG A 44 5.09 12.36 7.77
N ARG A 45 4.23 11.34 7.93
CA ARG A 45 4.55 10.19 8.78
C ARG A 45 5.75 9.43 8.24
N CYS A 46 5.78 9.03 6.98
CA CYS A 46 6.94 8.31 6.42
C CYS A 46 8.24 9.13 6.47
N THR A 47 8.17 10.46 6.41
CA THR A 47 9.35 11.33 6.49
C THR A 47 9.78 11.72 7.90
N THR A 48 8.92 11.54 8.91
CA THR A 48 9.23 11.85 10.33
C THR A 48 9.37 10.61 11.20
N SER A 49 8.80 9.49 10.79
CA SER A 49 9.09 8.18 11.34
C SER A 49 10.57 7.88 11.11
N GLY A 50 11.21 7.27 12.10
CA GLY A 50 12.61 6.86 12.01
C GLY A 50 12.85 5.79 10.93
N PRO A 51 13.98 5.07 10.98
CA PRO A 51 14.21 3.99 10.02
C PRO A 51 13.05 2.99 10.04
N MET A 52 12.72 2.45 8.87
CA MET A 52 11.72 1.39 8.74
C MET A 52 12.16 0.21 9.62
N PRO A 53 11.32 -0.25 10.57
CA PRO A 53 11.64 -1.42 11.37
C PRO A 53 11.70 -2.67 10.50
N ASP A 54 12.51 -3.62 10.93
CA ASP A 54 12.54 -4.96 10.34
C ASP A 54 11.20 -5.67 10.61
N LEU A 55 10.70 -6.45 9.65
CA LEU A 55 9.51 -7.29 9.85
C LEU A 55 9.65 -8.29 11.00
N CYS A 56 10.88 -8.71 11.34
CA CYS A 56 11.18 -9.53 12.53
C CYS A 56 10.81 -8.79 13.83
N GLU A 57 10.91 -7.45 13.84
CA GLU A 57 10.47 -6.58 14.92
C GLU A 57 8.95 -6.34 14.82
N ARG A 58 8.18 -7.43 14.90
CA ARG A 58 6.72 -7.50 14.62
C ARG A 58 5.94 -6.30 15.16
N GLN A 59 6.16 -5.96 16.41
CA GLN A 59 5.43 -4.91 17.08
C GLN A 59 5.74 -3.52 16.51
N ASP A 60 7.00 -3.24 16.24
CA ASP A 60 7.43 -1.93 15.76
C ASP A 60 7.13 -1.78 14.27
N TRP A 61 7.30 -2.84 13.48
CA TRP A 61 6.83 -2.90 12.10
C TRP A 61 5.32 -2.63 12.01
N PHE A 62 4.51 -3.29 12.84
CA PHE A 62 3.06 -3.09 12.87
C PHE A 62 2.69 -1.65 13.23
N LYS A 63 3.32 -1.08 14.27
CA LYS A 63 3.09 0.31 14.67
C LYS A 63 3.48 1.29 13.56
N TYR A 64 4.60 1.04 12.88
CA TYR A 64 5.09 1.88 11.80
C TYR A 64 4.11 1.92 10.63
N TRP A 65 3.57 0.77 10.23
CA TRP A 65 2.67 0.66 9.06
C TRP A 65 1.18 0.89 9.35
N ASN A 66 0.77 0.99 10.62
CA ASN A 66 -0.57 1.43 11.02
C ASN A 66 -0.71 2.96 10.83
N ILE A 67 -0.62 3.39 9.57
CA ILE A 67 -0.67 4.78 9.12
C ILE A 67 -1.99 5.44 9.53
N SER A 68 -3.08 4.68 9.57
CA SER A 68 -4.39 5.15 10.02
C SER A 68 -4.46 5.38 11.53
N GLY A 69 -3.55 4.80 12.32
CA GLY A 69 -3.55 4.89 13.78
C GLY A 69 -4.74 4.19 14.44
N THR A 70 -5.43 3.30 13.73
CA THR A 70 -6.66 2.64 14.21
C THR A 70 -6.38 1.53 15.23
N GLY A 71 -5.12 1.08 15.29
CA GLY A 71 -4.71 -0.09 16.09
C GLY A 71 -4.81 -1.40 15.31
N PHE A 72 -5.19 -1.31 14.03
CA PHE A 72 -5.32 -2.43 13.11
C PHE A 72 -4.57 -2.12 11.83
N LEU A 73 -4.00 -3.15 11.20
CA LEU A 73 -3.55 -3.04 9.83
C LEU A 73 -4.72 -3.34 8.90
N SER A 74 -4.91 -2.48 7.91
CA SER A 74 -5.75 -2.72 6.76
C SER A 74 -4.95 -3.36 5.63
N ARG A 75 -5.66 -3.99 4.68
CA ARG A 75 -5.03 -4.56 3.49
C ARG A 75 -4.20 -3.54 2.69
N GLY A 76 -4.68 -2.30 2.63
CA GLY A 76 -3.98 -1.21 1.94
C GLY A 76 -2.72 -0.73 2.64
N GLU A 77 -2.66 -0.79 3.97
CA GLU A 77 -1.43 -0.51 4.74
C GLU A 77 -0.37 -1.59 4.52
N VAL A 78 -0.78 -2.86 4.53
CA VAL A 78 0.14 -3.97 4.24
C VAL A 78 0.67 -3.90 2.81
N LEU A 79 -0.18 -3.63 1.82
CA LEU A 79 0.27 -3.48 0.44
C LEU A 79 1.29 -2.35 0.30
N ARG A 80 1.05 -1.21 0.95
CA ARG A 80 2.01 -0.09 0.94
C ARG A 80 3.34 -0.49 1.56
N ALA A 81 3.31 -1.20 2.69
CA ALA A 81 4.52 -1.70 3.33
C ALA A 81 5.34 -2.59 2.40
N VAL A 82 4.69 -3.52 1.72
CA VAL A 82 5.33 -4.42 0.73
C VAL A 82 5.90 -3.62 -0.44
N LEU A 83 5.12 -2.72 -1.06
CA LEU A 83 5.58 -1.93 -2.19
C LEU A 83 6.80 -1.05 -1.82
N TRP A 84 6.78 -0.46 -0.63
CA TRP A 84 7.88 0.36 -0.14
C TRP A 84 9.16 -0.45 0.06
N THR A 85 9.05 -1.61 0.71
CA THR A 85 10.20 -2.47 1.01
C THR A 85 10.89 -2.98 -0.26
N TYR A 86 10.12 -3.31 -1.29
CA TYR A 86 10.66 -3.76 -2.57
C TYR A 86 11.02 -2.62 -3.55
N GLU A 87 10.96 -1.38 -3.07
CA GLU A 87 11.21 -0.16 -3.86
C GLU A 87 10.42 -0.17 -5.18
N VAL A 88 9.16 -0.63 -5.13
CA VAL A 88 8.30 -0.70 -6.31
C VAL A 88 7.77 0.70 -6.61
N SER A 89 8.23 1.25 -7.73
CA SER A 89 7.70 2.51 -8.23
C SER A 89 6.21 2.40 -8.53
N SER A 90 5.43 3.40 -8.14
CA SER A 90 4.01 3.50 -8.47
C SER A 90 3.74 3.61 -9.98
N LEU A 91 4.77 3.90 -10.78
CA LEU A 91 4.70 3.95 -12.24
C LEU A 91 4.85 2.57 -12.88
N ASP A 92 5.35 1.57 -12.15
CA ASP A 92 5.45 0.19 -12.62
C ASP A 92 4.13 -0.54 -12.36
N ALA A 93 3.14 -0.26 -13.22
CA ALA A 93 1.78 -0.78 -13.07
C ALA A 93 1.74 -2.32 -13.00
N GLN A 94 2.60 -3.01 -13.74
CA GLN A 94 2.66 -4.46 -13.74
C GLN A 94 3.16 -4.98 -12.41
N ARG A 95 4.31 -4.48 -11.92
CA ARG A 95 4.88 -4.93 -10.65
C ARG A 95 3.99 -4.58 -9.46
N VAL A 96 3.31 -3.44 -9.49
CA VAL A 96 2.28 -3.08 -8.48
C VAL A 96 1.12 -4.07 -8.50
N ALA A 97 0.63 -4.46 -9.68
CA ALA A 97 -0.45 -5.44 -9.82
C ALA A 97 -0.04 -6.82 -9.28
N ASP A 98 1.17 -7.27 -9.61
CA ASP A 98 1.70 -8.56 -9.15
C ASP A 98 1.84 -8.60 -7.61
N MET A 99 2.37 -7.52 -7.01
CA MET A 99 2.48 -7.41 -5.55
C MET A 99 1.11 -7.35 -4.88
N ARG A 100 0.16 -6.62 -5.47
CA ARG A 100 -1.22 -6.55 -4.98
C ARG A 100 -1.88 -7.92 -4.96
N GLU A 101 -1.78 -8.67 -6.05
CA GLU A 101 -2.37 -10.01 -6.14
C GLU A 101 -1.78 -10.96 -5.09
N ARG A 102 -0.46 -10.89 -4.83
CA ARG A 102 0.19 -11.68 -3.77
C ARG A 102 -0.34 -11.30 -2.38
N VAL A 103 -0.42 -10.01 -2.07
CA VAL A 103 -0.97 -9.54 -0.79
C VAL A 103 -2.43 -9.95 -0.64
N ASP A 104 -3.25 -9.81 -1.68
CA ASP A 104 -4.67 -10.19 -1.67
C ASP A 104 -4.84 -11.68 -1.36
N ARG A 105 -4.06 -12.55 -1.99
CA ARG A 105 -4.11 -14.01 -1.74
C ARG A 105 -3.76 -14.37 -0.30
N LEU A 106 -2.69 -13.79 0.24
CA LEU A 106 -2.30 -14.03 1.64
C LEU A 106 -3.36 -13.51 2.61
N TRP A 107 -3.89 -12.32 2.33
CA TRP A 107 -4.91 -11.70 3.15
C TRP A 107 -6.17 -12.55 3.21
N ASP A 108 -6.66 -13.01 2.06
CA ASP A 108 -7.88 -13.81 1.98
C ASP A 108 -7.70 -15.19 2.64
N GLY A 109 -6.53 -15.82 2.46
CA GLY A 109 -6.17 -17.06 3.15
C GLY A 109 -6.16 -16.88 4.67
N ALA A 110 -5.47 -15.85 5.16
CA ALA A 110 -5.39 -15.57 6.59
C ALA A 110 -6.75 -15.16 7.18
N ALA A 111 -7.55 -14.37 6.45
CA ALA A 111 -8.90 -14.02 6.89
C ALA A 111 -9.82 -15.25 6.97
N ALA A 112 -9.71 -16.18 6.02
CA ALA A 112 -10.44 -17.44 6.06
C ALA A 112 -10.02 -18.29 7.27
N GLU A 113 -8.73 -18.38 7.56
CA GLU A 113 -8.21 -19.11 8.73
C GLU A 113 -8.70 -18.50 10.05
N ARG A 114 -8.60 -17.17 10.19
CA ARG A 114 -9.11 -16.46 11.36
C ARG A 114 -10.61 -16.69 11.58
N ARG A 115 -11.41 -16.71 10.51
CA ARG A 115 -12.84 -17.03 10.62
C ARG A 115 -13.09 -18.46 11.11
N ARG A 116 -12.25 -19.43 10.70
CA ARG A 116 -12.33 -20.82 11.18
C ARG A 116 -12.02 -20.92 12.68
N HIS A 117 -11.03 -20.18 13.17
CA HIS A 117 -10.58 -20.25 14.56
C HIS A 117 -11.37 -19.37 15.54
N ALA A 118 -11.73 -18.14 15.17
CA ALA A 118 -12.24 -17.12 16.10
C ALA A 118 -13.71 -16.73 15.91
N GLY A 119 -14.39 -17.23 14.85
CA GLY A 119 -15.81 -17.02 14.58
C GLY A 119 -16.24 -15.58 14.22
N HIS A 120 -15.56 -14.54 14.75
CA HIS A 120 -15.93 -13.12 14.63
C HIS A 120 -14.74 -12.19 14.35
N SER A 121 -13.67 -12.65 13.70
CA SER A 121 -12.60 -11.74 13.27
C SER A 121 -13.09 -10.82 12.15
N ASN A 122 -12.74 -9.54 12.22
CA ASN A 122 -12.98 -8.59 11.14
C ASN A 122 -12.09 -9.00 9.94
N PRO A 123 -12.66 -9.37 8.78
CA PRO A 123 -11.86 -9.81 7.65
C PRO A 123 -11.05 -8.69 6.99
N ASN A 124 -11.39 -7.44 7.28
CA ASN A 124 -10.78 -6.26 6.67
C ASN A 124 -9.69 -5.62 7.54
N ALA A 125 -9.40 -6.23 8.69
CA ALA A 125 -8.44 -5.71 9.66
C ALA A 125 -7.64 -6.87 10.27
N VAL A 126 -6.38 -6.59 10.60
CA VAL A 126 -5.50 -7.49 11.37
C VAL A 126 -5.08 -6.76 12.63
N THR A 127 -5.32 -7.36 13.79
CA THR A 127 -4.85 -6.86 15.09
C THR A 127 -3.36 -7.14 15.28
N LEU A 128 -2.73 -6.46 16.24
CA LEU A 128 -1.33 -6.76 16.59
C LEU A 128 -1.12 -8.21 17.05
N SER A 129 -2.09 -8.78 17.78
CA SER A 129 -2.03 -10.19 18.20
C SER A 129 -2.06 -11.11 16.99
N GLU A 130 -3.08 -10.97 16.14
CA GLU A 130 -3.22 -11.77 14.91
C GLU A 130 -2.03 -11.63 13.96
N PHE A 131 -1.31 -10.51 14.02
CA PHE A 131 -0.08 -10.28 13.28
C PHE A 131 1.13 -11.00 13.89
N SER A 132 1.28 -10.95 15.22
CA SER A 132 2.50 -11.38 15.93
C SER A 132 2.43 -12.80 16.47
N ASP A 133 1.25 -13.41 16.51
CA ASP A 133 1.06 -14.78 16.95
C ASP A 133 1.82 -15.76 16.03
N VAL A 134 2.24 -16.90 16.58
CA VAL A 134 2.94 -17.95 15.82
C VAL A 134 1.99 -18.52 14.76
N GLY A 135 2.45 -18.55 13.51
CA GLY A 135 1.62 -18.86 12.34
C GLY A 135 0.63 -17.74 11.97
N GLY A 136 0.79 -16.55 12.56
CA GLY A 136 -0.02 -15.37 12.34
C GLY A 136 0.29 -14.69 11.01
N PHE A 137 -0.35 -13.54 10.79
CA PHE A 137 -0.23 -12.83 9.51
C PHE A 137 1.19 -12.33 9.23
N GLY A 138 1.98 -12.00 10.26
CA GLY A 138 3.38 -11.60 10.12
C GLY A 138 4.25 -12.73 9.56
N ASP A 139 4.07 -13.96 10.05
CA ASP A 139 4.80 -15.14 9.58
C ASP A 139 4.44 -15.45 8.12
N LEU A 140 3.16 -15.36 7.75
CA LEU A 140 2.72 -15.54 6.37
C LEU A 140 3.28 -14.49 5.42
N LEU A 141 3.39 -13.24 5.89
CA LEU A 141 3.99 -12.16 5.11
C LEU A 141 5.48 -12.41 4.90
N GLU A 142 6.18 -12.81 5.95
CA GLU A 142 7.61 -13.14 5.90
C GLU A 142 7.89 -14.36 5.02
N GLU A 143 7.09 -15.41 5.08
CA GLU A 143 7.23 -16.58 4.21
C GLU A 143 7.02 -16.21 2.73
N ALA A 144 6.00 -15.39 2.46
CA ALA A 144 5.62 -15.08 1.09
C ALA A 144 6.57 -14.08 0.41
N PHE A 145 7.17 -13.16 1.17
CA PHE A 145 8.04 -12.10 0.66
C PHE A 145 9.52 -12.30 1.06
N GLY A 146 9.81 -13.28 1.90
CA GLY A 146 11.14 -13.56 2.41
C GLY A 146 11.64 -12.49 3.39
N MET A 147 12.85 -12.74 3.93
CA MET A 147 13.58 -11.78 4.77
C MET A 147 14.09 -10.54 4.01
N ASP A 148 13.61 -10.26 2.79
CA ASP A 148 13.90 -8.95 2.18
C ASP A 148 13.09 -7.82 2.84
N LEU A 149 12.10 -8.16 3.67
CA LEU A 149 11.43 -7.24 4.58
C LEU A 149 12.27 -6.89 5.84
N SER A 150 13.47 -7.47 5.97
CA SER A 150 14.41 -7.25 7.08
C SER A 150 15.69 -6.48 6.72
N LYS A 151 15.78 -5.96 5.49
CA LYS A 151 16.97 -5.24 4.99
C LYS A 151 16.95 -3.75 5.25
#